data_AF-A0A957FLJ9-F1
#
_entry.id   AF-A0A957FLJ9-F1
#
_cell.length_a   1.000
_cell.length_b   1.000
_cell.length_c   1.000
_cell.angle_alpha   90.00
_cell.angle_beta   90.00
_cell.angle_gamma   90.00
#
_symmetry.space_group_name_H-M   'P 1'
#
loop_
_entity.id
_entity.type
_entity.pdbx_description
1 polymer ?
#
loop_
_entity_poly.entity_id
_entity_poly.type
_entity_poly.pdbx_seq_one_letter_code
_entity_poly.pdbx_strand_id
1 'polypeptide(L)'
;MFTPTPLNLRMPVPSDIEIAQEATLKPITQIAEEIGLLPEEIEFYGKYKAKVHLSVRERLADRPNGKYVDVTAITPTPLGEGKTTTTVGLSQALGAHLGQKVVTCIRQPSQGPTFGIKGGAAGGGYSQIIPMEDFNLHLTGDIHAITAANNLLAAA
;
A
#
# COMPACT_ATOMS: atom_id res chain seq x y z
N MET A 1 18.97 5.00 -5.02
CA MET A 1 18.46 6.33 -4.60
C MET A 1 16.99 6.39 -5.00
N PHE A 2 16.09 6.84 -4.12
CA PHE A 2 14.66 6.92 -4.44
C PHE A 2 14.42 7.94 -5.55
N THR A 3 13.65 7.55 -6.57
CA THR A 3 13.29 8.42 -7.70
C THR A 3 11.77 8.41 -7.86
N PRO A 4 11.01 9.47 -7.55
CA PRO A 4 9.56 9.41 -7.65
C PRO A 4 9.09 9.15 -9.09
N THR A 5 8.03 8.35 -9.24
CA THR A 5 7.35 8.19 -10.53
C THR A 5 6.57 9.48 -10.85
N PRO A 6 6.75 10.09 -12.03
CA PRO A 6 6.03 11.31 -12.38
C PRO A 6 4.53 11.05 -12.50
N LEU A 7 3.71 12.01 -12.04
CA LEU A 7 2.26 11.98 -12.17
C LEU A 7 1.84 12.76 -13.41
N ASN A 8 0.98 12.15 -14.22
CA ASN A 8 0.36 12.80 -15.38
C ASN A 8 -1.02 13.32 -14.96
N LEU A 9 -1.07 14.57 -14.51
CA LEU A 9 -2.30 15.18 -14.01
C LEU A 9 -3.24 15.55 -15.16
N ARG A 10 -4.53 15.27 -15.00
CA ARG A 10 -5.59 15.55 -15.99
C ARG A 10 -6.71 16.37 -15.36
N MET A 11 -7.38 17.16 -16.19
CA MET A 11 -8.54 17.97 -15.84
C MET A 11 -9.66 17.79 -16.88
N PRO A 12 -10.89 17.40 -16.48
CA PRO A 12 -11.30 17.01 -15.12
C PRO A 12 -10.56 15.77 -14.61
N VAL A 13 -10.47 15.61 -13.28
CA VAL A 13 -9.81 14.45 -12.66
C VAL A 13 -10.56 13.17 -13.08
N PRO A 14 -9.88 12.16 -13.67
CA PRO A 14 -10.51 10.90 -14.06
C PRO A 14 -10.99 10.10 -12.85
N SER A 15 -11.69 8.99 -13.12
CA SER A 15 -12.05 8.05 -12.06
C SER A 15 -10.82 7.38 -11.43
N ASP A 16 -10.96 6.91 -10.19
CA ASP A 16 -9.85 6.30 -9.46
C ASP A 16 -9.21 5.12 -10.20
N ILE A 17 -10.03 4.29 -10.85
CA ILE A 17 -9.55 3.11 -11.58
C ILE A 17 -8.81 3.49 -12.86
N GLU A 18 -9.24 4.54 -13.57
CA GLU A 18 -8.55 5.04 -14.76
C GLU A 18 -7.16 5.56 -14.39
N ILE A 19 -7.05 6.32 -13.30
CA ILE A 19 -5.76 6.80 -12.79
C ILE A 19 -4.85 5.61 -12.43
N ALA A 20 -5.39 4.58 -11.77
CA ALA A 20 -4.63 3.39 -11.39
C ALA A 20 -4.13 2.59 -12.61
N GLN A 21 -4.93 2.47 -13.67
CA GLN A 21 -4.59 1.73 -14.89
C GLN A 21 -3.59 2.48 -15.78
N GLU A 22 -3.64 3.81 -15.82
CA GLU A 22 -2.67 4.66 -16.55
C GLU A 22 -1.31 4.77 -15.84
N ALA A 23 -1.23 4.38 -14.56
CA ALA A 23 -0.03 4.54 -13.75
C ALA A 23 1.13 3.65 -14.25
N THR A 24 2.31 4.27 -14.41
CA THR A 24 3.55 3.53 -14.67
C THR A 24 4.07 2.92 -13.37
N LEU A 25 3.81 1.63 -13.19
CA LEU A 25 4.27 0.87 -12.04
C LEU A 25 5.77 0.62 -12.09
N LYS A 26 6.47 0.89 -10.99
CA LYS A 26 7.83 0.38 -10.79
C LYS A 26 7.77 -1.11 -10.45
N PRO A 27 8.68 -1.94 -11.00
CA PRO A 27 8.88 -3.29 -10.51
C PRO A 27 9.15 -3.27 -9.00
N ILE A 28 8.60 -4.24 -8.27
CA ILE A 28 8.76 -4.30 -6.81
C ILE A 28 10.23 -4.48 -6.39
N THR A 29 11.04 -5.08 -7.26
CA THR A 29 12.50 -5.19 -7.10
C THR A 29 13.18 -3.84 -7.01
N GLN A 30 12.76 -2.88 -7.84
CA GLN A 30 13.29 -1.52 -7.83
C GLN A 30 12.89 -0.80 -6.53
N ILE A 31 11.63 -0.94 -6.10
CA ILE A 31 11.14 -0.31 -4.86
C ILE A 31 11.92 -0.85 -3.67
N ALA A 32 12.13 -2.18 -3.62
CA ALA A 32 12.90 -2.85 -2.60
C ALA A 32 14.35 -2.36 -2.49
N GLU A 33 15.03 -2.24 -3.63
CA GLU A 33 16.39 -1.69 -3.70
C GLU A 33 16.42 -0.23 -3.19
N GLU A 34 15.45 0.59 -3.61
CA GLU A 34 15.36 2.01 -3.21
C GLU A 34 15.20 2.19 -1.69
N ILE A 35 14.56 1.24 -1.00
CA ILE A 35 14.39 1.25 0.47
C ILE A 35 15.48 0.45 1.21
N GLY A 36 16.39 -0.21 0.50
CA GLY A 36 17.53 -0.93 1.09
C GLY A 36 17.24 -2.34 1.59
N LEU A 37 16.22 -3.01 1.01
CA LEU A 37 16.03 -4.45 1.16
C LEU A 37 17.00 -5.22 0.26
N LEU A 38 17.45 -6.37 0.73
CA LEU A 38 18.30 -7.28 -0.05
C LEU A 38 17.44 -8.23 -0.88
N PRO A 39 17.91 -8.72 -2.05
CA PRO A 39 17.14 -9.62 -2.90
C PRO A 39 16.64 -10.89 -2.20
N GLU A 40 17.43 -11.45 -1.29
CA GLU A 40 17.12 -12.63 -0.48
C GLU A 40 16.08 -12.38 0.64
N GLU A 41 15.76 -11.12 0.91
CA GLU A 41 14.76 -10.73 1.93
C GLU A 41 13.36 -10.59 1.35
N ILE A 42 13.16 -11.00 0.10
CA ILE A 42 11.94 -10.71 -0.66
C ILE A 42 11.43 -11.95 -1.38
N GLU A 43 10.14 -12.22 -1.22
CA GLU A 43 9.42 -13.27 -1.93
C GLU A 43 8.42 -12.63 -2.89
N PHE A 44 8.59 -12.82 -4.20
CA PHE A 44 7.80 -12.13 -5.23
C PHE A 44 6.40 -12.72 -5.41
N TYR A 45 5.42 -11.83 -5.56
CA TYR A 45 4.03 -12.13 -5.94
C TYR A 45 3.72 -11.42 -7.25
N GLY A 46 4.26 -11.96 -8.34
CA GLY A 46 4.31 -11.30 -9.64
C GLY A 46 5.33 -10.15 -9.66
N LYS A 47 5.15 -9.20 -10.59
CA LYS A 47 6.14 -8.14 -10.85
C LYS A 47 6.10 -6.95 -9.89
N TYR A 48 4.95 -6.71 -9.26
CA TYR A 48 4.66 -5.46 -8.56
C TYR A 48 4.31 -5.63 -7.08
N LYS A 49 4.41 -6.85 -6.54
CA LYS A 49 4.10 -7.17 -5.15
C LYS A 49 5.12 -8.17 -4.63
N ALA A 50 5.38 -8.11 -3.34
CA ALA A 50 6.25 -9.05 -2.67
C ALA A 50 5.93 -9.13 -1.17
N LYS A 51 6.30 -10.24 -0.54
CA LYS A 51 6.43 -10.35 0.90
C LYS A 51 7.87 -10.05 1.31
N VAL A 52 8.03 -9.51 2.51
CA VAL A 52 9.35 -9.21 3.10
C VAL A 52 9.61 -10.22 4.22
N HIS A 53 10.75 -10.91 4.17
CA HIS A 53 11.16 -11.84 5.20
C HIS A 53 11.44 -11.11 6.53
N LEU A 54 11.04 -11.72 7.65
CA LEU A 54 11.22 -11.12 8.97
C LEU A 54 12.70 -11.04 9.42
N SER A 55 13.59 -11.79 8.77
CA SER A 55 15.05 -11.72 8.98
C SER A 55 15.62 -10.31 8.78
N VAL A 56 14.93 -9.46 8.01
CA VAL A 56 15.28 -8.03 7.88
C VAL A 56 15.35 -7.33 9.24
N ARG A 57 14.51 -7.73 10.20
CA ARG A 57 14.49 -7.12 11.55
C ARG A 57 15.75 -7.44 12.33
N GLU A 58 16.30 -8.64 12.15
CA GLU A 58 17.54 -9.07 12.80
C GLU A 58 18.73 -8.31 12.22
N ARG A 59 18.82 -8.24 10.88
CA ARG A 59 19.87 -7.48 10.19
C ARG A 59 19.86 -5.99 10.53
N LEU A 60 18.68 -5.42 10.77
CA LEU A 60 18.49 -4.00 11.06
C LEU A 60 18.36 -3.69 12.56
N ALA A 61 18.62 -4.65 13.45
CA ALA A 61 18.37 -4.50 14.90
C ALA A 61 19.12 -3.31 15.52
N ASP A 62 20.32 -3.00 15.05
CA ASP A 62 21.15 -1.91 15.56
C ASP A 62 20.80 -0.54 14.94
N ARG A 63 19.87 -0.48 13.98
CA ARG A 63 19.47 0.80 13.38
C ARG A 63 18.48 1.55 14.27
N PRO A 64 18.64 2.87 14.44
CA PRO A 64 17.66 3.65 15.18
C PRO A 64 16.31 3.65 14.46
N ASN A 65 15.23 3.62 15.22
CA ASN A 65 13.88 3.74 14.68
C ASN A 65 13.69 5.09 13.97
N GLY A 66 12.92 5.05 12.87
CA GLY A 66 12.47 6.25 12.19
C GLY A 66 11.40 7.03 12.98
N LYS A 67 10.94 8.14 12.43
CA LYS A 67 9.80 8.89 12.98
C LYS A 67 8.50 8.15 12.64
N TYR A 68 7.63 8.00 13.64
CA TYR A 68 6.30 7.42 13.47
C TYR A 68 5.25 8.54 13.42
N VAL A 69 4.46 8.56 12.35
CA VAL A 69 3.38 9.53 12.14
C VAL A 69 2.08 8.76 12.00
N ASP A 70 1.16 8.97 12.93
CA ASP A 70 -0.19 8.40 12.87
C ASP A 70 -1.16 9.39 12.21
N VAL A 71 -1.92 8.90 11.23
CA VAL A 71 -2.92 9.69 10.52
C VAL A 71 -4.30 9.23 10.97
N THR A 72 -4.96 10.09 11.73
CA THR A 72 -6.33 9.88 12.22
C THR A 72 -7.34 10.81 11.53
N ALA A 73 -8.63 10.58 11.78
CA ALA A 73 -9.71 11.41 11.29
C ALA A 73 -10.75 11.63 12.40
N ILE A 74 -11.63 12.59 12.19
CA ILE A 74 -12.83 12.78 13.01
C ILE A 74 -13.79 11.60 12.87
N THR A 75 -14.87 11.61 13.65
CA THR A 75 -15.96 10.62 13.51
C THR A 75 -16.47 10.58 12.07
N PRO A 76 -16.59 9.40 11.44
CA PRO A 76 -17.02 9.28 10.05
C PRO A 76 -18.39 9.89 9.78
N THR A 77 -18.51 10.51 8.62
CA THR A 77 -19.71 11.12 8.07
C THR A 77 -20.02 10.52 6.68
N PRO A 78 -21.27 10.64 6.19
CA PRO A 78 -21.61 10.16 4.84
C PRO A 78 -20.82 10.81 3.70
N LEU A 79 -20.20 11.98 3.93
CA LEU A 79 -19.41 12.69 2.92
C LEU A 79 -18.01 12.09 2.71
N GLY A 80 -17.53 11.32 3.70
CA GLY A 80 -16.18 10.75 3.69
C GLY A 80 -15.08 11.77 4.01
N GLU A 81 -14.07 11.33 4.76
CA GLU A 81 -13.03 12.21 5.31
C GLU A 81 -11.71 12.13 4.54
N GLY A 82 -11.57 11.20 3.60
CA GLY A 82 -10.36 11.07 2.78
C GLY A 82 -9.12 10.60 3.54
N LYS A 83 -9.26 9.96 4.72
CA LYS A 83 -8.13 9.59 5.59
C LYS A 83 -7.00 8.86 4.86
N THR A 84 -7.30 7.78 4.13
CA THR A 84 -6.28 7.02 3.40
C THR A 84 -5.65 7.83 2.27
N THR A 85 -6.44 8.62 1.56
CA THR A 85 -5.95 9.55 0.52
C THR A 85 -4.94 10.52 1.12
N THR A 86 -5.23 11.10 2.29
CA THR A 86 -4.31 11.97 3.03
C THR A 86 -3.06 11.21 3.49
N THR A 87 -3.19 9.98 3.99
CA THR A 87 -2.03 9.16 4.39
C THR A 87 -1.06 8.93 3.23
N VAL A 88 -1.57 8.56 2.05
CA VAL A 88 -0.74 8.35 0.86
C VAL A 88 -0.16 9.67 0.35
N GLY A 89 -0.97 10.72 0.26
CA GLY A 89 -0.54 12.05 -0.17
C GLY A 89 0.54 12.67 0.72
N LEU A 90 0.46 12.46 2.04
CA LEU A 90 1.49 12.91 2.98
C LEU A 90 2.84 12.24 2.68
N SER A 91 2.86 10.93 2.47
CA SER A 91 4.09 10.21 2.10
C SER A 91 4.61 10.63 0.72
N GLN A 92 3.73 10.87 -0.25
CA GLN A 92 4.14 11.42 -1.56
C GLN A 92 4.78 12.81 -1.39
N ALA A 93 4.21 13.70 -0.59
CA ALA A 93 4.78 15.01 -0.28
C ALA A 93 6.17 14.90 0.37
N LEU A 94 6.29 14.09 1.42
CA LEU A 94 7.56 13.87 2.13
C LEU A 94 8.62 13.25 1.21
N GLY A 95 8.27 12.23 0.45
CA GLY A 95 9.20 11.48 -0.39
C GLY A 95 9.56 12.20 -1.70
N ALA A 96 8.55 12.48 -2.52
CA ALA A 96 8.73 12.98 -3.87
C ALA A 96 9.09 14.48 -3.93
N HIS A 97 8.60 15.28 -2.97
CA HIS A 97 8.78 16.73 -3.00
C HIS A 97 9.79 17.24 -1.97
N LEU A 98 9.95 16.56 -0.83
CA LEU A 98 10.88 16.97 0.24
C LEU A 98 12.09 16.06 0.39
N GLY A 99 12.22 15.03 -0.46
CA GLY A 99 13.39 14.13 -0.50
C GLY A 99 13.58 13.28 0.76
N GLN A 100 12.54 13.09 1.57
CA GLN A 100 12.60 12.29 2.79
C GLN A 100 12.44 10.80 2.49
N LYS A 101 13.09 9.94 3.28
CA LYS A 101 12.82 8.50 3.26
C LYS A 101 11.55 8.22 4.06
N VAL A 102 10.50 7.76 3.39
CA VAL A 102 9.19 7.55 4.00
C VAL A 102 8.54 6.28 3.44
N VAL A 103 7.81 5.57 4.28
CA VAL A 103 7.03 4.39 3.92
C VAL A 103 5.63 4.55 4.49
N THR A 104 4.62 4.24 3.67
CA THR A 104 3.22 4.21 4.10
C THR A 104 2.85 2.80 4.53
N CYS A 105 2.29 2.66 5.73
CA CYS A 105 1.71 1.41 6.20
C CYS A 105 0.19 1.55 6.29
N ILE A 106 -0.55 0.68 5.59
CA ILE A 106 -2.02 0.64 5.62
C ILE A 106 -2.53 -0.78 5.81
N ARG A 107 -3.81 -0.91 6.16
CA ARG A 107 -4.48 -2.21 6.31
C ARG A 107 -4.92 -2.74 4.94
N GLN A 108 -4.76 -4.04 4.72
CA GLN A 108 -5.43 -4.73 3.62
C GLN A 108 -6.95 -4.64 3.82
N PRO A 109 -7.73 -4.27 2.79
CA PRO A 109 -9.18 -4.29 2.86
C PRO A 109 -9.74 -5.71 2.83
N SER A 110 -10.91 -5.91 3.42
CA SER A 110 -11.68 -7.13 3.20
C SER A 110 -12.14 -7.19 1.73
N GLN A 111 -12.19 -8.40 1.17
CA GLN A 111 -12.71 -8.63 -0.18
C GLN A 111 -14.24 -8.44 -0.27
N GLY A 112 -14.98 -8.65 0.82
CA GLY A 112 -16.45 -8.61 0.81
C GLY A 112 -17.03 -7.28 0.30
N PRO A 113 -16.59 -6.12 0.83
CA PRO A 113 -17.05 -4.82 0.37
C PRO A 113 -16.85 -4.55 -1.12
N THR A 114 -15.82 -5.13 -1.75
CA THR A 114 -15.52 -5.00 -3.21
C THR A 114 -16.68 -5.51 -4.07
N PHE A 115 -17.43 -6.51 -3.61
CA PHE A 115 -18.61 -7.05 -4.30
C PHE A 115 -19.93 -6.43 -3.81
N GLY A 116 -19.86 -5.44 -2.93
CA GLY A 116 -21.00 -4.73 -2.37
C GLY A 116 -21.04 -3.26 -2.83
N ILE A 117 -21.33 -2.36 -1.88
CA ILE A 117 -21.56 -0.93 -2.16
C ILE A 117 -20.24 -0.14 -2.17
N LYS A 118 -19.17 -0.65 -1.56
CA LYS A 118 -17.96 0.14 -1.29
C LYS A 118 -16.91 -0.06 -2.39
N GLY A 119 -16.62 1.01 -3.12
CA GLY A 119 -15.46 1.11 -4.01
C GLY A 119 -14.12 1.07 -3.27
N GLY A 120 -13.03 1.06 -4.05
CA GLY A 120 -11.66 0.73 -3.61
C GLY A 120 -11.16 1.42 -2.33
N ALA A 121 -10.41 0.68 -1.51
CA ALA A 121 -9.95 1.13 -0.19
C ALA A 121 -8.50 1.69 -0.20
N ALA A 122 -7.94 1.90 -1.38
CA ALA A 122 -6.50 2.14 -1.57
C ALA A 122 -6.10 3.63 -1.60
N GLY A 123 -6.98 4.56 -1.19
CA GLY A 123 -6.80 6.00 -1.38
C GLY A 123 -7.72 6.53 -2.48
N GLY A 124 -7.37 7.65 -3.11
CA GLY A 124 -8.18 8.26 -4.18
C GLY A 124 -7.44 9.36 -4.95
N GLY A 125 -7.94 9.69 -6.14
CA GLY A 125 -7.30 10.57 -7.10
C GLY A 125 -5.88 10.11 -7.43
N TYR A 126 -4.91 11.03 -7.37
CA TYR A 126 -3.50 10.72 -7.60
C TYR A 126 -2.74 10.22 -6.35
N SER A 127 -3.44 10.03 -5.24
CA SER A 127 -2.90 9.52 -3.98
C SER A 127 -3.49 8.15 -3.67
N GLN A 128 -2.97 7.13 -4.36
CA GLN A 128 -3.45 5.75 -4.31
C GLN A 128 -2.30 4.75 -4.05
N ILE A 129 -2.67 3.59 -3.50
CA ILE A 129 -1.85 2.38 -3.52
C ILE A 129 -2.25 1.53 -4.74
N ILE A 130 -1.24 1.11 -5.50
CA ILE A 130 -1.39 0.35 -6.75
C ILE A 130 -0.46 -0.87 -6.73
N PRO A 131 -0.80 -1.98 -7.40
CA PRO A 131 -1.97 -2.21 -8.26
C PRO A 131 -3.30 -2.36 -7.48
N MET A 132 -4.29 -1.53 -7.82
CA MET A 132 -5.54 -1.40 -7.06
C MET A 132 -6.41 -2.67 -7.11
N GLU A 133 -6.44 -3.36 -8.25
CA GLU A 133 -7.24 -4.58 -8.44
C GLU A 133 -6.77 -5.71 -7.51
N ASP A 134 -5.46 -5.97 -7.50
CA ASP A 134 -4.86 -6.97 -6.61
C ASP A 134 -5.11 -6.62 -5.13
N PHE A 135 -4.99 -5.33 -4.78
CA PHE A 135 -5.14 -4.84 -3.43
C PHE A 135 -6.56 -5.04 -2.86
N ASN A 136 -7.59 -4.94 -3.70
CA ASN A 136 -8.99 -5.09 -3.29
C ASN A 136 -9.51 -6.54 -3.34
N LEU A 137 -8.72 -7.48 -3.88
CA LEU A 137 -9.10 -8.88 -4.03
C LEU A 137 -8.25 -9.79 -3.13
N HIS A 138 -7.45 -10.67 -3.74
CA HIS A 138 -6.72 -11.70 -3.01
C HIS A 138 -5.38 -11.22 -2.46
N LEU A 139 -4.84 -10.11 -2.97
CA LEU A 139 -3.52 -9.56 -2.68
C LEU A 139 -2.44 -10.67 -2.67
N THR A 140 -1.97 -11.06 -1.48
CA THR A 140 -0.96 -12.11 -1.26
C THR A 140 -1.49 -13.31 -0.49
N GLY A 141 -2.82 -13.43 -0.33
CA GLY A 141 -3.48 -14.56 0.32
C GLY A 141 -3.60 -14.48 1.85
N ASP A 142 -3.26 -13.34 2.46
CA ASP A 142 -3.16 -13.21 3.92
C ASP A 142 -4.50 -13.44 4.63
N ILE A 143 -5.58 -12.88 4.08
CA ILE A 143 -6.95 -13.10 4.60
C ILE A 143 -7.37 -14.57 4.44
N HIS A 144 -6.93 -15.25 3.37
CA HIS A 144 -7.23 -16.68 3.18
C HIS A 144 -6.54 -17.54 4.23
N ALA A 145 -5.28 -17.22 4.57
CA ALA A 145 -4.55 -17.89 5.62
C ALA A 145 -5.22 -17.70 7.00
N ILE A 146 -5.66 -16.46 7.31
CA ILE A 146 -6.42 -16.15 8.53
C ILE A 146 -7.72 -16.97 8.57
N THR A 147 -8.44 -17.02 7.45
CA THR A 147 -9.71 -17.76 7.33
C THR A 147 -9.49 -19.26 7.55
N ALA A 148 -8.45 -19.84 6.94
CA ALA A 148 -8.12 -21.24 7.11
C ALA A 148 -7.77 -21.59 8.56
N ALA A 149 -6.96 -20.76 9.23
CA ALA A 149 -6.60 -20.96 10.63
C ALA A 149 -7.81 -20.85 11.56
N ASN A 150 -8.67 -19.86 11.34
CA ASN A 150 -9.91 -19.68 12.11
C ASN A 150 -10.85 -20.88 11.96
N ASN A 151 -11.05 -21.36 10.73
CA ASN A 151 -11.96 -22.47 10.46
C ASN A 151 -11.40 -23.80 10.95
N LEU A 152 -10.07 -23.98 10.93
CA LEU A 152 -9.42 -25.15 11.53
C LEU A 152 -9.70 -25.22 13.03
N LEU A 153 -9.59 -24.10 13.74
CA LEU A 153 -9.92 -24.03 15.17
C LEU A 153 -11.40 -24.32 15.44
N ALA A 154 -12.31 -23.82 14.61
CA ALA A 154 -13.74 -24.05 14.78
C ALA A 154 -14.17 -25.50 14.46
N ALA A 155 -13.40 -26.20 13.63
CA ALA A 155 -13.67 -27.58 13.23
C ALA A 155 -13.02 -28.63 14.14
N ALA A 156 -11.94 -28.27 14.84
CA ALA A 156 -11.24 -29.12 15.81
C ALA A 156 -12.00 -29.22 17.14
#